data_AF-A0A955IJV2-F1
#
_entry.id   AF-A0A955IJV2-F1
#
_cell.length_a   1.000
_cell.length_b   1.000
_cell.length_c   1.000
_cell.angle_alpha   90.00
_cell.angle_beta   90.00
_cell.angle_gamma   90.00
#
_symmetry.space_group_name_H-M   'P 1'
#
loop_
_entity.id
_entity.type
_entity.pdbx_description
1 polymer ?
#
loop_
_entity_poly.entity_id
_entity_poly.type
_entity_poly.pdbx_seq_one_letter_code
_entity_poly.pdbx_strand_id
1 'polypeptide(L)'
;MSTAASQPLDPSKRAPSDWHSPVLDRPPARGPWKDAATDPLAAVKSEVLSHLRSREGTVFGLFDAARDDRILELFRAHGVPANLPDDRRLAPPPDDPSRTEFECLYVGRIKETTGSSGPWIVRLPKDSSLLAALVMEGWGKAWGYYIVSEATLYELRKHFRHFLMVRLPNGRAAWFRLADPRIIGAFLPACTVEERARVEGGAIDEWIVEATDGGVMPCS
;
A
#
# COMPACT_ATOMS: atom_id res chain seq x y z
N MET A 1 -29.63 5.05 -42.00
CA MET A 1 -29.97 4.76 -40.60
C MET A 1 -28.66 4.46 -39.88
N SER A 2 -28.14 5.43 -39.14
CA SER A 2 -26.82 5.35 -38.50
C SER A 2 -27.01 4.92 -37.05
N THR A 3 -26.56 3.72 -36.71
CA THR A 3 -26.47 3.23 -35.33
C THR A 3 -25.26 3.89 -34.67
N ALA A 4 -25.53 4.88 -33.82
CA ALA A 4 -24.50 5.49 -32.97
C ALA A 4 -24.02 4.46 -31.94
N ALA A 5 -22.78 4.00 -32.11
CA ALA A 5 -22.07 3.25 -31.08
C ALA A 5 -21.81 4.21 -29.90
N SER A 6 -22.39 3.90 -28.73
CA SER A 6 -22.14 4.63 -27.50
C SER A 6 -20.64 4.55 -27.16
N GLN A 7 -19.99 5.72 -27.03
CA GLN A 7 -18.61 5.81 -26.56
C GLN A 7 -18.49 5.28 -25.13
N PRO A 8 -17.37 4.62 -24.76
CA PRO A 8 -17.11 4.21 -23.38
C PRO A 8 -17.02 5.43 -22.46
N LEU A 9 -17.64 5.35 -21.28
CA LEU A 9 -17.62 6.41 -20.27
C LEU A 9 -16.22 6.57 -19.67
N ASP A 10 -15.79 7.82 -19.56
CA ASP A 10 -14.56 8.25 -18.90
C ASP A 10 -14.62 7.90 -17.38
N PRO A 11 -13.75 7.01 -16.86
CA PRO A 11 -13.80 6.55 -15.48
C PRO A 11 -13.42 7.63 -14.46
N SER A 12 -12.78 8.74 -14.88
CA SER A 12 -12.59 9.92 -14.02
C SER A 12 -13.90 10.66 -13.69
N LYS A 13 -15.00 10.27 -14.35
CA LYS A 13 -16.34 10.81 -14.16
C LYS A 13 -17.26 9.86 -13.38
N ARG A 14 -16.79 8.68 -12.95
CA ARG A 14 -17.56 7.85 -12.01
C ARG A 14 -17.48 8.42 -10.61
N ALA A 15 -18.65 8.57 -10.01
CA ALA A 15 -18.81 9.11 -8.68
C ALA A 15 -18.48 8.01 -7.66
N PRO A 16 -17.72 8.28 -6.58
CA PRO A 16 -17.59 7.37 -5.43
C PRO A 16 -18.90 6.79 -4.86
N SER A 17 -20.07 7.33 -5.22
CA SER A 17 -21.37 6.73 -4.91
C SER A 17 -21.63 5.41 -5.64
N ASP A 18 -20.97 5.19 -6.77
CA ASP A 18 -20.98 3.91 -7.50
C ASP A 18 -20.09 2.86 -6.79
N TRP A 19 -19.32 3.31 -5.79
CA TRP A 19 -18.46 2.52 -4.92
C TRP A 19 -19.05 2.36 -3.51
N HIS A 20 -20.36 2.61 -3.33
CA HIS A 20 -21.05 2.32 -2.07
C HIS A 20 -21.09 0.80 -1.83
N SER A 21 -19.98 0.28 -1.31
CA SER A 21 -19.97 -0.97 -0.58
C SER A 21 -20.16 -0.63 0.90
N PRO A 22 -21.18 -1.19 1.59
CA PRO A 22 -21.37 -1.04 3.03
C PRO A 22 -20.12 -1.43 3.86
N VAL A 23 -19.16 -2.11 3.24
CA VAL A 23 -17.86 -2.51 3.79
C VAL A 23 -16.89 -1.32 3.94
N LEU A 24 -16.98 -0.29 3.09
CA LEU A 24 -16.10 0.89 3.13
C LEU A 24 -16.53 1.92 4.18
N ASP A 25 -17.82 1.98 4.53
CA ASP A 25 -18.41 2.96 5.45
C ASP A 25 -18.36 2.53 6.93
N ARG A 26 -18.05 1.26 7.20
CA ARG A 26 -17.94 0.71 8.57
C ARG A 26 -16.48 0.33 8.81
N PRO A 27 -15.83 0.72 9.93
CA PRO A 27 -14.54 0.16 10.27
C PRO A 27 -14.74 -1.37 10.39
N PRO A 28 -14.08 -2.18 9.54
CA PRO A 28 -14.22 -3.62 9.62
C PRO A 28 -13.73 -4.07 11.00
N ALA A 29 -14.42 -5.06 11.56
CA ALA A 29 -14.16 -5.55 12.91
C ALA A 29 -12.68 -5.93 13.06
N ARG A 30 -12.09 -5.62 14.22
CA ARG A 30 -10.76 -6.13 14.58
C ARG A 30 -10.87 -7.66 14.61
N GLY A 31 -9.99 -8.37 13.90
CA GLY A 31 -10.02 -9.83 13.85
C GLY A 31 -9.93 -10.48 15.24
N PRO A 32 -10.50 -11.69 15.43
CA PRO A 32 -10.67 -12.35 16.74
C PRO A 32 -9.37 -12.90 17.37
N TRP A 33 -8.20 -12.58 16.82
CA TRP A 33 -6.95 -13.29 17.07
C TRP A 33 -6.10 -12.75 18.24
N LYS A 34 -6.50 -11.62 18.86
CA LYS A 34 -5.67 -10.94 19.87
C LYS A 34 -5.53 -11.66 21.20
N ASP A 35 -6.46 -12.56 21.54
CA ASP A 35 -6.56 -13.16 22.87
C ASP A 35 -6.10 -14.63 22.91
N ALA A 36 -5.46 -15.13 21.85
CA ALA A 36 -4.99 -16.51 21.78
C ALA A 36 -3.65 -16.67 22.53
N ALA A 37 -3.54 -17.73 23.34
CA ALA A 37 -2.32 -18.09 24.07
C ALA A 37 -1.12 -18.45 23.15
N THR A 38 -1.38 -18.64 21.86
CA THR A 38 -0.41 -18.91 20.80
C THR A 38 -0.84 -18.09 19.60
N ASP A 39 0.10 -17.45 18.90
CA ASP A 39 -0.23 -16.63 17.72
C ASP A 39 -0.87 -17.51 16.63
N PRO A 40 -2.19 -17.38 16.38
CA PRO A 40 -2.90 -18.27 15.47
C PRO A 40 -2.51 -18.03 14.01
N LEU A 41 -1.85 -16.91 13.72
CA LEU A 41 -1.35 -16.56 12.39
C LEU A 41 0.14 -16.88 12.23
N ALA A 42 0.79 -17.54 13.19
CA ALA A 42 2.23 -17.83 13.12
C ALA A 42 2.64 -18.60 11.85
N ALA A 43 1.84 -19.59 11.45
CA ALA A 43 2.07 -20.35 10.22
C ALA A 43 1.93 -19.47 8.98
N VAL A 44 0.84 -18.68 8.90
CA VAL A 44 0.58 -17.76 7.79
C VAL A 44 1.69 -16.71 7.67
N LYS A 45 2.13 -16.13 8.79
CA LYS A 45 3.24 -15.17 8.83
C LYS A 45 4.53 -15.77 8.29
N SER A 46 4.82 -17.01 8.67
CA SER A 46 6.02 -17.73 8.19
C SER A 46 5.95 -17.99 6.69
N GLU A 47 4.76 -18.37 6.19
CA GLU A 47 4.51 -18.58 4.76
C GLU A 47 4.63 -17.27 3.96
N VAL A 48 4.02 -16.19 4.42
CA VAL A 48 4.12 -14.85 3.81
C VAL A 48 5.57 -14.39 3.75
N LEU A 49 6.32 -14.52 4.84
CA LEU A 49 7.72 -14.12 4.89
C LEU A 49 8.57 -14.97 3.92
N SER A 50 8.33 -16.28 3.86
CA SER A 50 8.99 -17.17 2.91
C SER A 50 8.67 -16.79 1.46
N HIS A 51 7.40 -16.52 1.18
CA HIS A 51 6.93 -16.09 -0.14
C HIS A 51 7.65 -14.81 -0.58
N LEU A 52 7.58 -13.75 0.22
CA LEU A 52 8.22 -12.45 -0.06
C LEU A 52 9.73 -12.58 -0.30
N ARG A 53 10.42 -13.46 0.45
CA ARG A 53 11.85 -13.73 0.25
C ARG A 53 12.18 -14.47 -1.04
N SER A 54 11.25 -15.28 -1.53
CA SER A 54 11.45 -16.11 -2.73
C SER A 54 11.23 -15.37 -4.04
N ARG A 55 10.53 -14.22 -4.03
CA ARG A 55 10.14 -13.50 -5.25
C ARG A 55 11.33 -12.93 -6.00
N GLU A 56 11.33 -13.05 -7.33
CA GLU A 56 12.25 -12.29 -8.18
C GLU A 56 11.81 -10.81 -8.16
N GLY A 57 12.78 -9.88 -8.13
CA GLY A 57 12.54 -8.44 -7.95
C GLY A 57 12.67 -7.90 -6.53
N THR A 58 12.32 -6.63 -6.35
CA THR A 58 12.43 -5.91 -5.08
C THR A 58 11.08 -5.88 -4.37
N VAL A 59 11.06 -6.25 -3.09
CA VAL A 59 9.87 -6.12 -2.25
C VAL A 59 9.79 -4.70 -1.72
N PHE A 60 8.61 -4.10 -1.84
CA PHE A 60 8.26 -2.86 -1.18
C PHE A 60 7.06 -3.08 -0.27
N GLY A 61 6.93 -2.26 0.77
CA GLY A 61 5.75 -2.23 1.61
C GLY A 61 5.15 -0.84 1.68
N LEU A 62 3.82 -0.76 1.72
CA LEU A 62 3.08 0.46 2.00
C LEU A 62 2.38 0.30 3.34
N PHE A 63 2.71 1.19 4.29
CA PHE A 63 2.24 1.12 5.67
C PHE A 63 1.56 2.41 6.10
N ASP A 64 0.46 2.27 6.84
CA ASP A 64 -0.31 3.37 7.41
C ASP A 64 0.16 3.60 8.86
N ALA A 65 1.01 4.60 9.08
CA ALA A 65 1.57 4.88 10.41
C ALA A 65 0.52 5.30 11.44
N ALA A 66 -0.69 5.72 11.01
CA ALA A 66 -1.79 5.98 11.93
C ALA A 66 -2.33 4.71 12.61
N ARG A 67 -1.93 3.52 12.17
CA ARG A 67 -2.40 2.25 12.74
C ARG A 67 -1.72 1.89 14.04
N ASP A 68 -0.42 2.15 14.12
CA ASP A 68 0.42 1.76 15.25
C ASP A 68 1.77 2.50 15.18
N ASP A 69 2.14 3.20 16.25
CA ASP A 69 3.42 3.93 16.33
C ASP A 69 4.63 2.99 16.17
N ARG A 70 4.44 1.70 16.50
CA ARG A 70 5.44 0.64 16.34
C ARG A 70 5.98 0.53 14.91
N ILE A 71 5.18 0.89 13.90
CA ILE A 71 5.60 0.87 12.49
C ILE A 71 6.82 1.78 12.28
N LEU A 72 6.74 3.03 12.75
CA LEU A 72 7.82 3.99 12.56
C LEU A 72 9.00 3.72 13.50
N GLU A 73 8.76 3.11 14.66
CA GLU A 73 9.85 2.61 15.51
C GLU A 73 10.68 1.55 14.79
N LEU A 74 10.03 0.56 14.17
CA LEU A 74 10.71 -0.47 13.40
C LEU A 74 11.46 0.11 12.21
N PHE A 75 10.87 1.06 11.49
CA PHE A 75 11.55 1.74 10.38
C PHE A 75 12.83 2.41 10.86
N ARG A 76 12.79 3.16 11.97
CA ARG A 76 13.96 3.84 12.54
C ARG A 76 15.00 2.86 13.11
N ALA A 77 14.57 1.71 13.61
CA ALA A 77 15.47 0.72 14.20
C ALA A 77 16.21 -0.13 13.16
N HIS A 78 15.59 -0.38 12.00
CA HIS A 78 16.10 -1.36 11.02
C HIS A 78 16.32 -0.81 9.61
N GLY A 79 16.01 0.47 9.36
CA GLY A 79 16.17 1.12 8.07
C GLY A 79 16.66 2.54 8.21
N VAL A 80 16.75 3.23 7.07
CA VAL A 80 17.17 4.63 7.01
C VAL A 80 16.21 5.44 6.11
N PRO A 81 16.02 6.74 6.38
CA PRO A 81 15.27 7.60 5.47
C PRO A 81 15.93 7.66 4.10
N ALA A 82 15.14 7.49 3.03
CA ALA A 82 15.63 7.58 1.65
C ALA A 82 16.01 9.02 1.23
N ASN A 83 15.46 10.03 1.91
CA ASN A 83 15.67 11.45 1.63
C ASN A 83 15.34 11.81 0.17
N LEU A 84 14.24 11.27 -0.36
CA LEU A 84 13.86 11.49 -1.75
C LEU A 84 13.33 12.91 -1.96
N PRO A 85 13.70 13.58 -3.06
CA PRO A 85 13.27 14.95 -3.30
C PRO A 85 11.75 15.03 -3.50
N ASP A 86 11.14 16.08 -2.95
CA ASP A 86 9.74 16.42 -3.18
C ASP A 86 9.54 17.13 -4.53
N ASP A 87 10.51 17.96 -4.93
CA ASP A 87 10.55 18.62 -6.23
C ASP A 87 10.97 17.63 -7.32
N ARG A 88 10.08 17.42 -8.29
CA ARG A 88 10.28 16.51 -9.42
C ARG A 88 11.35 16.99 -10.42
N ARG A 89 11.80 18.25 -10.29
CA ARG A 89 12.88 18.81 -11.10
C ARG A 89 14.26 18.40 -10.60
N LEU A 90 14.36 17.99 -9.34
CA LEU A 90 15.59 17.48 -8.78
C LEU A 90 15.72 15.99 -9.11
N ALA A 91 16.90 15.61 -9.61
CA ALA A 91 17.21 14.21 -9.82
C ALA A 91 17.22 13.47 -8.46
N PRO A 92 16.61 12.28 -8.37
CA PRO A 92 16.72 11.47 -7.16
C PRO A 92 18.18 11.00 -6.95
N PRO A 93 18.56 10.65 -5.71
CA PRO A 93 19.82 9.93 -5.50
C PRO A 93 19.85 8.63 -6.32
N PRO A 94 21.04 8.09 -6.63
CA PRO A 94 21.16 6.78 -7.26
C PRO A 94 20.40 5.71 -6.46
N ASP A 95 19.69 4.85 -7.16
CA ASP A 95 18.91 3.79 -6.55
C ASP A 95 19.81 2.67 -6.01
N ASP A 96 19.53 2.17 -4.81
CA ASP A 96 20.27 1.05 -4.19
C ASP A 96 19.30 -0.05 -3.73
N PRO A 97 19.14 -1.15 -4.50
CA PRO A 97 18.22 -2.24 -4.16
C PRO A 97 18.63 -3.05 -2.93
N SER A 98 19.88 -2.90 -2.46
CA SER A 98 20.38 -3.61 -1.28
C SER A 98 20.01 -2.92 0.04
N ARG A 99 19.61 -1.64 0.00
CA ARG A 99 19.35 -0.84 1.19
C ARG A 99 17.88 -0.91 1.62
N THR A 100 17.68 -0.99 2.92
CA THR A 100 16.36 -0.86 3.54
C THR A 100 16.08 0.62 3.78
N GLU A 101 15.33 1.23 2.88
CA GLU A 101 15.05 2.66 2.90
C GLU A 101 13.56 2.94 2.94
N PHE A 102 13.15 3.97 3.67
CA PHE A 102 11.75 4.34 3.80
C PHE A 102 11.53 5.84 3.54
N GLU A 103 10.33 6.19 3.08
CA GLU A 103 9.95 7.56 2.79
C GLU A 103 8.45 7.78 2.96
N CYS A 104 8.07 8.96 3.44
CA CYS A 104 6.66 9.33 3.56
C CYS A 104 6.11 9.68 2.18
N LEU A 105 4.87 9.26 1.90
CA LEU A 105 4.19 9.66 0.68
C LEU A 105 3.65 11.11 0.77
N TYR A 106 3.42 11.62 1.98
CA TYR A 106 3.20 13.05 2.18
C TYR A 106 4.48 13.86 1.94
N VAL A 107 4.30 15.13 1.57
CA VAL A 107 5.39 16.05 1.19
C VAL A 107 5.24 17.41 1.85
N GLY A 108 6.35 18.14 1.94
CA GLY A 108 6.42 19.49 2.52
C GLY A 108 5.66 19.61 3.85
N ARG A 109 4.87 20.68 3.99
CA ARG A 109 4.10 20.97 5.22
C ARG A 109 3.18 19.84 5.69
N ILE A 110 2.65 19.01 4.78
CA ILE A 110 1.78 17.90 5.17
C ILE A 110 2.60 16.80 5.84
N LYS A 111 3.80 16.49 5.31
CA LYS A 111 4.75 15.56 5.94
C LYS A 111 5.19 16.08 7.31
N GLU A 112 5.51 17.37 7.41
CA GLU A 112 5.97 17.97 8.67
C GLU A 112 4.91 17.90 9.78
N THR A 113 3.65 18.13 9.43
CA THR A 113 2.55 18.20 10.41
C THR A 113 1.89 16.86 10.71
N THR A 114 1.83 15.97 9.73
CA THR A 114 1.03 14.72 9.78
C THR A 114 1.85 13.48 9.42
N GLY A 115 3.15 13.60 9.15
CA GLY A 115 3.99 12.49 8.70
C GLY A 115 4.11 11.34 9.72
N SER A 116 4.03 11.65 11.02
CA SER A 116 4.03 10.63 12.09
C SER A 116 2.84 9.68 12.03
N SER A 117 1.75 10.07 11.37
CA SER A 117 0.55 9.26 11.15
C SER A 117 0.22 9.12 9.66
N GLY A 118 1.19 9.38 8.79
CA GLY A 118 1.01 9.35 7.35
C GLY A 118 1.18 7.96 6.72
N PRO A 119 0.92 7.83 5.41
CA PRO A 119 1.27 6.65 4.65
C PRO A 119 2.75 6.69 4.25
N TRP A 120 3.45 5.58 4.43
CA TRP A 120 4.87 5.42 4.15
C TRP A 120 5.09 4.28 3.17
N ILE A 121 6.08 4.46 2.29
CA ILE A 121 6.63 3.39 1.46
C ILE A 121 8.00 3.00 1.97
N VAL A 122 8.30 1.70 1.96
CA VAL A 122 9.60 1.16 2.38
C VAL A 122 10.08 0.14 1.35
N ARG A 123 11.36 0.20 1.01
CA ARG A 123 12.09 -0.82 0.28
C ARG A 123 12.58 -1.88 1.26
N LEU A 124 12.30 -3.15 0.95
CA LEU A 124 12.54 -4.29 1.81
C LEU A 124 13.39 -5.33 1.07
N PRO A 125 14.73 -5.20 1.09
CA PRO A 125 15.61 -6.28 0.65
C PRO A 125 15.23 -7.61 1.32
N LYS A 126 15.40 -8.73 0.63
CA LYS A 126 14.91 -10.05 1.06
C LYS A 126 15.46 -10.48 2.43
N ASP A 127 16.72 -10.15 2.69
CA ASP A 127 17.40 -10.45 3.96
C ASP A 127 17.25 -9.35 5.02
N SER A 128 16.43 -8.32 4.74
CA SER A 128 16.19 -7.22 5.67
C SER A 128 15.54 -7.73 6.96
N SER A 129 16.16 -7.37 8.09
CA SER A 129 15.54 -7.59 9.41
C SER A 129 14.22 -6.84 9.55
N LEU A 130 14.06 -5.71 8.84
CA LEU A 130 12.82 -4.94 8.85
C LEU A 130 11.66 -5.72 8.19
N LEU A 131 11.92 -6.41 7.08
CA LEU A 131 10.90 -7.23 6.41
C LEU A 131 10.35 -8.29 7.37
N ALA A 132 11.24 -9.01 8.05
CA ALA A 132 10.84 -10.02 9.03
C ALA A 132 10.06 -9.39 10.20
N ALA A 133 10.52 -8.27 10.75
CA ALA A 133 9.84 -7.59 11.86
C ALA A 133 8.42 -7.13 11.47
N LEU A 134 8.26 -6.51 10.29
CA LEU A 134 6.97 -6.02 9.82
C LEU A 134 5.97 -7.15 9.55
N VAL A 135 6.41 -8.28 8.99
CA VAL A 135 5.53 -9.44 8.79
C VAL A 135 5.14 -10.07 10.13
N MET A 136 6.14 -10.35 10.99
CA MET A 136 5.90 -11.06 12.24
C MET A 136 5.07 -10.24 13.24
N GLU A 137 5.33 -8.93 13.33
CA GLU A 137 4.60 -8.06 14.26
C GLU A 137 3.30 -7.50 13.65
N GLY A 138 3.27 -7.22 12.34
CA GLY A 138 2.23 -6.41 11.70
C GLY A 138 1.14 -7.19 10.95
N TRP A 139 1.42 -8.41 10.47
CA TRP A 139 0.41 -9.22 9.79
C TRP A 139 -0.68 -9.64 10.78
N GLY A 140 -1.95 -9.52 10.38
CA GLY A 140 -3.11 -9.68 11.27
C GLY A 140 -3.57 -8.39 11.95
N LYS A 141 -2.79 -7.30 11.82
CA LYS A 141 -3.07 -5.99 12.43
C LYS A 141 -3.43 -4.91 11.41
N ALA A 142 -3.46 -5.25 10.13
CA ALA A 142 -3.76 -4.31 9.04
C ALA A 142 -2.86 -3.06 9.06
N TRP A 143 -1.55 -3.23 9.32
CA TRP A 143 -0.56 -2.16 9.29
C TRP A 143 -0.28 -1.65 7.86
N GLY A 144 -0.39 -2.53 6.87
CA GLY A 144 -0.01 -2.25 5.50
C GLY A 144 -0.12 -3.48 4.61
N TYR A 145 0.45 -3.39 3.41
CA TYR A 145 0.58 -4.49 2.45
C TYR A 145 1.94 -4.42 1.75
N TYR A 146 2.27 -5.47 1.00
CA TYR A 146 3.50 -5.57 0.25
C TYR A 146 3.21 -5.63 -1.25
N ILE A 147 4.20 -5.23 -2.03
CA ILE A 147 4.23 -5.36 -3.48
C ILE A 147 5.60 -5.84 -3.93
N VAL A 148 5.64 -6.50 -5.09
CA VAL A 148 6.87 -6.82 -5.81
C VAL A 148 6.94 -5.92 -7.04
N SER A 149 8.12 -5.34 -7.29
CA SER A 149 8.32 -4.42 -8.40
C SER A 149 9.80 -4.34 -8.79
N GLU A 150 10.06 -4.18 -10.09
CA GLU A 150 11.37 -3.80 -10.64
C GLU A 150 11.60 -2.27 -10.65
N ALA A 151 10.60 -1.46 -10.28
CA ALA A 151 10.73 -0.02 -10.24
C ALA A 151 11.54 0.47 -9.02
N THR A 152 12.09 1.67 -9.14
CA THR A 152 12.79 2.33 -8.04
C THR A 152 11.82 2.82 -6.96
N LEU A 153 12.30 2.97 -5.73
CA LEU A 153 11.55 3.55 -4.60
C LEU A 153 11.02 4.94 -4.95
N TYR A 154 11.80 5.72 -5.70
CA TYR A 154 11.40 7.04 -6.17
C TYR A 154 10.21 6.97 -7.15
N GLU A 155 10.26 6.07 -8.12
CA GLU A 155 9.18 5.87 -9.09
C GLU A 155 7.89 5.41 -8.42
N LEU A 156 7.98 4.42 -7.52
CA LEU A 156 6.83 3.93 -6.76
C LEU A 156 6.27 5.01 -5.84
N ARG A 157 7.12 5.75 -5.12
CA ARG A 157 6.67 6.89 -4.30
C ARG A 157 5.93 7.92 -5.16
N LYS A 158 6.48 8.29 -6.32
CA LYS A 158 5.86 9.24 -7.24
C LYS A 158 4.51 8.73 -7.75
N HIS A 159 4.43 7.44 -8.09
CA HIS A 159 3.24 6.76 -8.56
C HIS A 159 2.13 6.79 -7.51
N PHE A 160 2.39 6.24 -6.32
CA PHE A 160 1.39 6.17 -5.24
C PHE A 160 0.92 7.53 -4.75
N ARG A 161 1.79 8.54 -4.79
CA ARG A 161 1.40 9.93 -4.46
C ARG A 161 0.30 10.49 -5.36
N HIS A 162 0.15 9.99 -6.59
CA HIS A 162 -0.94 10.40 -7.47
C HIS A 162 -2.32 9.98 -6.95
N PHE A 163 -2.38 8.90 -6.15
CA PHE A 163 -3.62 8.30 -5.68
C PHE A 163 -4.02 8.74 -4.26
N LEU A 164 -3.18 9.51 -3.56
CA LEU A 164 -3.49 9.94 -2.19
C LEU A 164 -4.68 10.90 -2.09
N MET A 165 -5.04 11.57 -3.18
CA MET A 165 -6.17 12.51 -3.23
C MET A 165 -7.16 12.07 -4.29
N VAL A 166 -8.40 11.86 -3.88
CA VAL A 166 -9.52 11.49 -4.76
C VAL A 166 -10.58 12.59 -4.76
N ARG A 167 -11.35 12.68 -5.85
CA ARG A 167 -12.52 13.56 -5.93
C ARG A 167 -13.78 12.77 -5.62
N LEU A 168 -14.58 13.29 -4.70
CA LEU A 168 -15.88 12.75 -4.31
C LEU A 168 -16.98 13.18 -5.29
N PRO A 169 -18.16 12.53 -5.29
CA PRO A 169 -19.27 12.84 -6.21
C PRO A 169 -19.72 14.30 -6.09
N ASN A 170 -19.65 14.84 -4.88
CA ASN A 170 -19.97 16.23 -4.56
C ASN A 170 -18.88 17.24 -4.96
N GLY A 171 -17.85 16.80 -5.69
CA GLY A 171 -16.73 17.62 -6.15
C GLY A 171 -15.67 17.93 -5.09
N ARG A 172 -15.86 17.51 -3.83
CA ARG A 172 -14.88 17.72 -2.76
C ARG A 172 -13.69 16.78 -2.94
N ALA A 173 -12.50 17.24 -2.58
CA ALA A 173 -11.31 16.42 -2.53
C ALA A 173 -11.21 15.72 -1.15
N ALA A 174 -10.81 14.46 -1.14
CA ALA A 174 -10.63 13.66 0.08
C ALA A 174 -9.32 12.87 0.02
N TRP A 175 -8.73 12.61 1.19
CA TRP A 175 -7.57 11.75 1.32
C TRP A 175 -7.97 10.28 1.16
N PHE A 176 -7.35 9.60 0.22
CA PHE A 176 -7.52 8.17 0.01
C PHE A 176 -6.57 7.40 0.92
N ARG A 177 -7.11 6.42 1.65
CA ARG A 177 -6.35 5.58 2.59
C ARG A 177 -5.62 4.46 1.86
N LEU A 178 -4.74 4.85 0.94
CA LEU A 178 -4.04 3.97 0.02
C LEU A 178 -3.18 2.91 0.73
N ALA A 179 -2.65 3.20 1.92
CA ALA A 179 -1.84 2.27 2.70
C ALA A 179 -2.66 1.36 3.63
N ASP A 180 -3.99 1.53 3.72
CA ASP A 180 -4.83 0.63 4.51
C ASP A 180 -5.10 -0.65 3.70
N PRO A 181 -4.58 -1.82 4.11
CA PRO A 181 -4.72 -3.05 3.35
C PRO A 181 -6.17 -3.49 3.18
N ARG A 182 -7.09 -3.02 4.05
CA ARG A 182 -8.51 -3.37 3.98
C ARG A 182 -9.23 -2.58 2.89
N ILE A 183 -8.76 -1.36 2.62
CA ILE A 183 -9.24 -0.54 1.51
C ILE A 183 -8.73 -1.13 0.21
N ILE A 184 -7.42 -1.42 0.13
CA ILE A 184 -6.80 -2.03 -1.05
C ILE A 184 -7.38 -3.43 -1.34
N GLY A 185 -7.57 -4.26 -0.32
CA GLY A 185 -8.12 -5.59 -0.48
C GLY A 185 -9.59 -5.61 -0.93
N ALA A 186 -10.37 -4.55 -0.66
CA ALA A 186 -11.71 -4.39 -1.21
C ALA A 186 -11.70 -3.70 -2.59
N PHE A 187 -10.76 -2.77 -2.80
CA PHE A 187 -10.67 -1.95 -4.00
C PHE A 187 -10.13 -2.72 -5.19
N LEU A 188 -9.00 -3.43 -5.05
CA LEU A 188 -8.35 -4.12 -6.16
C LEU A 188 -9.27 -5.15 -6.85
N PRO A 189 -10.03 -6.00 -6.13
CA PRO A 189 -10.96 -6.93 -6.79
C PRO A 189 -12.17 -6.24 -7.44
N ALA A 190 -12.51 -5.02 -7.01
CA ALA A 190 -13.61 -4.25 -7.54
C ALA A 190 -13.22 -3.37 -8.75
N CYS A 191 -11.92 -3.20 -9.03
CA CYS A 191 -11.44 -2.43 -10.16
C CYS A 191 -11.79 -3.09 -11.50
N THR A 192 -12.12 -2.27 -12.51
CA THR A 192 -12.07 -2.73 -13.90
C THR A 192 -10.63 -3.03 -14.32
N VAL A 193 -10.46 -3.70 -15.47
CA VAL A 193 -9.14 -3.98 -16.04
C VAL A 193 -8.34 -2.69 -16.26
N GLU A 194 -8.98 -1.63 -16.74
CA GLU A 194 -8.34 -0.33 -16.98
C GLU A 194 -7.96 0.38 -15.67
N GLU A 195 -8.82 0.31 -14.65
CA GLU A 195 -8.55 0.89 -13.34
C GLU A 195 -7.40 0.16 -12.64
N ARG A 196 -7.39 -1.17 -12.73
CA ARG A 196 -6.32 -2.01 -12.23
C ARG A 196 -4.99 -1.70 -12.91
N ALA A 197 -4.97 -1.66 -14.24
CA ALA A 197 -3.78 -1.31 -15.02
C ALA A 197 -3.24 0.09 -14.65
N ARG A 198 -4.13 1.04 -14.34
CA ARG A 198 -3.72 2.38 -13.87
C ARG A 198 -3.09 2.35 -12.48
N VAL A 199 -3.64 1.55 -11.56
CA VAL A 199 -3.15 1.42 -10.18
C VAL A 199 -1.83 0.64 -10.12
N GLU A 200 -1.67 -0.37 -10.97
CA GLU A 200 -0.44 -1.15 -11.10
C GLU A 200 0.65 -0.36 -11.87
N GLY A 201 0.23 0.52 -12.79
CA GLY A 201 1.14 1.38 -13.55
C GLY A 201 2.12 0.62 -14.44
N GLY A 202 1.89 -0.68 -14.67
CA GLY A 202 2.82 -1.57 -15.38
C GLY A 202 4.14 -1.82 -14.66
N ALA A 203 4.25 -1.40 -13.39
CA ALA A 203 5.47 -1.50 -12.59
C ALA A 203 5.33 -2.47 -11.41
N ILE A 204 4.09 -2.83 -11.03
CA ILE A 204 3.82 -3.72 -9.90
C ILE A 204 3.51 -5.10 -10.45
N ASP A 205 4.38 -6.05 -10.14
CA ASP A 205 4.29 -7.43 -10.60
C ASP A 205 3.36 -8.27 -9.72
N GLU A 206 3.27 -7.92 -8.44
CA GLU A 206 2.48 -8.66 -7.48
C GLU A 206 2.05 -7.80 -6.29
N TRP A 207 0.88 -8.10 -5.74
CA TRP A 207 0.37 -7.56 -4.48
C TRP A 207 0.26 -8.69 -3.46
N ILE A 208 0.71 -8.44 -2.23
CA ILE A 208 0.58 -9.36 -1.11
C ILE A 208 -0.15 -8.62 0.00
N VAL A 209 -1.44 -8.92 0.12
CA VAL A 209 -2.38 -8.19 0.98
C VAL A 209 -3.00 -9.17 1.98
N GLU A 210 -3.13 -8.72 3.23
CA GLU A 210 -3.84 -9.46 4.26
C GLU A 210 -5.34 -9.55 3.93
N ALA A 211 -5.90 -10.77 3.99
CA ALA A 211 -7.33 -11.01 3.90
C ALA A 211 -8.04 -10.77 5.24
N THR A 212 -9.36 -10.62 5.24
CA THR A 212 -10.15 -10.32 6.45
C THR A 212 -10.02 -11.38 7.55
N ASP A 213 -9.75 -12.63 7.18
CA ASP A 213 -9.51 -13.75 8.10
C ASP A 213 -8.04 -13.86 8.56
N GLY A 214 -7.17 -12.93 8.14
CA GLY A 214 -5.73 -12.97 8.41
C GLY A 214 -4.93 -13.84 7.45
N GLY A 215 -5.58 -14.50 6.48
CA GLY A 215 -4.92 -15.19 5.37
C GLY A 215 -4.30 -14.22 4.35
N VAL A 216 -3.79 -14.77 3.25
CA VAL A 216 -3.31 -13.96 2.12
C VAL A 216 -4.43 -13.82 1.10
N MET A 217 -4.70 -12.58 0.68
CA MET A 217 -5.68 -12.32 -0.37
C MET A 217 -5.22 -12.93 -1.69
N PRO A 218 -6.06 -13.72 -2.38
CA PRO A 218 -5.74 -14.20 -3.71
C PRO A 218 -5.70 -13.02 -4.68
N CYS A 219 -4.54 -12.77 -5.29
CA CYS A 219 -4.42 -11.82 -6.37
C CYS A 219 -4.64 -12.56 -7.70
N SER A 220 -5.84 -12.43 -8.26
CA SER A 220 -6.20 -12.90 -9.60
C SER A 220 -6.03 -11.79 -10.64
#